data_AF-A0A6N2CS91-F1
#
_entry.id   AF-A0A6N2CS91-F1
#
_cell.length_a   1.000
_cell.length_b   1.000
_cell.length_c   1.000
_cell.angle_alpha   90.00
_cell.angle_beta   90.00
_cell.angle_gamma   90.00
#
_symmetry.space_group_name_H-M   'P 1'
#
loop_
_entity.id
_entity.type
_entity.pdbx_description
1 polymer ?
#
loop_
_entity_poly.entity_id
_entity_poly.type
_entity_poly.pdbx_seq_one_letter_code
_entity_poly.pdbx_strand_id
1 'polypeptide(L)'
;MENAPYQKLLTKKHLIIGVVLTLVFYAVMSVLLVPYTFSSSPLIAQAQACLTAVPIAAVFWFAYHMFMLVLVDQMKQKEKSH
;
A
#
# COMPACT_ATOMS: atom_id res chain seq x y z
N MET A 1 6.35 23.65 10.02
CA MET A 1 6.64 22.42 9.25
C MET A 1 6.35 22.75 7.80
N GLU A 2 7.38 23.20 7.08
CA GLU A 2 7.26 23.69 5.72
C GLU A 2 6.77 22.56 4.82
N ASN A 3 5.65 22.81 4.14
CA ASN A 3 4.94 21.84 3.31
C ASN A 3 5.91 21.24 2.29
N ALA A 4 6.28 19.97 2.48
CA ALA A 4 7.17 19.28 1.56
C ALA A 4 6.56 19.38 0.14
N PRO A 5 7.27 19.96 -0.85
CA PRO A 5 6.76 20.17 -2.21
C PRO A 5 6.26 18.90 -2.91
N TYR A 6 6.54 17.73 -2.32
CA TYR A 6 6.02 16.42 -2.70
C TYR A 6 4.51 16.25 -2.59
N GLN A 7 3.84 16.98 -1.68
CA GLN A 7 2.37 16.93 -1.58
C GLN A 7 1.68 17.43 -2.85
N LYS A 8 2.37 18.27 -3.65
CA LYS A 8 1.88 18.80 -4.93
C LYS A 8 2.18 17.86 -6.11
N LEU A 9 3.02 16.83 -5.95
CA LEU A 9 3.34 15.83 -6.99
C LEU A 9 2.34 14.67 -7.02
N LEU A 10 1.83 14.26 -5.86
CA LEU A 10 0.82 13.22 -5.77
C LEU A 10 -0.54 13.81 -6.17
N THR A 11 -0.82 13.78 -7.47
CA THR A 11 -2.15 14.08 -8.01
C THR A 11 -3.19 13.24 -7.28
N LYS A 12 -4.36 13.80 -6.91
CA LYS A 12 -5.44 13.10 -6.19
C LYS A 12 -5.78 11.71 -6.75
N LYS A 13 -5.60 11.52 -8.07
CA LYS A 13 -5.72 10.23 -8.76
C LYS A 13 -4.82 9.13 -8.19
N HIS A 14 -3.57 9.44 -7.87
CA HIS A 14 -2.59 8.47 -7.38
C HIS A 14 -2.91 8.00 -5.95
N LEU A 15 -3.47 8.90 -5.15
CA LEU A 15 -3.97 8.58 -3.82
C LEU A 15 -5.17 7.63 -3.92
N ILE A 16 -6.13 7.91 -4.81
CA ILE A 16 -7.27 7.02 -5.05
C ILE A 16 -6.80 5.64 -5.54
N ILE A 17 -5.88 5.59 -6.51
CA ILE A 17 -5.31 4.32 -7.01
C ILE A 17 -4.60 3.57 -5.88
N GLY A 18 -3.82 4.27 -5.04
CA GLY A 18 -3.17 3.66 -3.87
C GLY A 18 -4.16 3.06 -2.89
N VAL A 19 -5.31 3.72 -2.64
CA VAL A 19 -6.37 3.23 -1.73
C VAL A 19 -7.00 1.98 -2.29
N VAL A 20 -7.41 2.02 -3.56
CA VAL A 20 -8.00 0.87 -4.22
C VAL A 20 -7.03 -0.30 -4.23
N LEU A 21 -5.77 -0.07 -4.60
CA LEU A 21 -4.74 -1.11 -4.67
C LEU A 21 -4.45 -1.73 -3.30
N THR A 22 -4.41 -0.91 -2.23
CA THR A 22 -4.16 -1.39 -0.87
C THR A 22 -5.34 -2.16 -0.31
N LEU A 23 -6.57 -1.76 -0.60
CA LEU A 23 -7.77 -2.52 -0.21
C LEU A 23 -7.84 -3.87 -0.91
N VAL A 24 -7.52 -3.91 -2.21
CA VAL A 24 -7.42 -5.17 -2.97
C VAL A 24 -6.33 -6.06 -2.39
N PHE A 25 -5.15 -5.50 -2.10
CA PHE A 25 -4.04 -6.23 -1.50
C PHE A 25 -4.40 -6.78 -0.12
N TYR A 26 -5.08 -5.99 0.72
CA TYR A 26 -5.60 -6.45 2.00
C TYR A 26 -6.57 -7.63 1.85
N ALA A 27 -7.53 -7.55 0.93
CA ALA A 27 -8.49 -8.62 0.69
C ALA A 27 -7.79 -9.92 0.23
N VAL A 28 -6.81 -9.81 -0.67
CA VAL A 28 -5.99 -10.94 -1.13
C VAL A 28 -5.20 -11.56 0.03
N MET A 29 -4.50 -10.73 0.82
CA MET A 29 -3.73 -11.20 1.96
C MET A 29 -4.60 -11.85 3.03
N SER A 30 -5.79 -11.31 3.27
CA SER A 30 -6.74 -11.86 4.25
C SER A 30 -7.22 -13.27 3.91
N VAL A 31 -7.18 -13.67 2.62
CA VAL A 31 -7.50 -15.02 2.16
C VAL A 31 -6.26 -15.91 2.12
N LEU A 32 -5.13 -15.39 1.64
CA LEU A 32 -3.87 -16.14 1.53
C LEU A 32 -3.25 -16.50 2.89
N LEU A 33 -3.51 -15.71 3.93
CA LEU A 33 -2.96 -15.94 5.28
C LEU A 33 -3.75 -16.99 6.08
N VAL A 34 -4.99 -17.32 5.70
CA VAL A 34 -5.84 -18.31 6.38
C VAL A 34 -5.13 -19.64 6.66
N PRO A 35 -4.46 -20.30 5.69
CA PRO A 35 -3.79 -21.59 5.94
C PRO A 35 -2.58 -21.50 6.89
N TYR A 36 -2.07 -20.30 7.17
CA TYR A 36 -0.92 -20.09 8.06
C TYR A 36 -1.33 -19.72 9.49
N THR A 37 -2.63 -19.74 9.80
CA THR A 37 -3.13 -19.41 11.14
C THR A 37 -3.13 -20.63 12.07
N PHE A 38 -3.02 -20.37 13.37
CA PHE A 38 -2.84 -21.39 14.39
C PHE A 38 -4.14 -22.08 14.83
N SER A 39 -5.31 -21.65 14.32
CA SER A 39 -6.61 -22.11 14.79
C SER A 39 -7.26 -23.10 13.82
N SER A 40 -7.73 -24.24 14.34
CA SER A 40 -8.53 -25.21 13.59
C SER A 40 -9.96 -24.73 13.28
N SER A 41 -10.40 -23.66 13.95
CA SER A 41 -11.75 -23.10 13.78
C SER A 41 -11.75 -22.06 12.64
N PRO A 42 -12.58 -22.23 11.60
CA PRO A 42 -12.54 -21.39 10.40
C PRO A 42 -12.80 -19.90 10.67
N LEU A 43 -13.66 -19.58 11.63
CA LEU A 43 -13.94 -18.19 12.03
C LEU A 43 -12.75 -17.52 12.72
N ILE A 44 -12.03 -18.25 13.58
CA ILE A 44 -10.88 -17.72 14.32
C ILE A 44 -9.68 -17.58 13.39
N ALA A 45 -9.48 -18.55 12.50
CA ALA A 45 -8.48 -18.49 11.43
C ALA A 45 -8.68 -17.26 10.54
N GLN A 46 -9.92 -17.00 10.09
CA GLN A 46 -10.23 -15.81 9.30
C GLN A 46 -9.96 -14.51 10.07
N ALA A 47 -10.35 -14.44 11.35
CA ALA A 47 -10.13 -13.26 12.18
C ALA A 47 -8.63 -12.96 12.37
N GLN A 48 -7.82 -13.99 12.63
CA GLN A 48 -6.37 -13.85 12.75
C GLN A 48 -5.74 -13.42 11.42
N ALA A 49 -6.12 -14.04 10.30
CA ALA A 49 -5.65 -13.68 8.97
C ALA A 49 -5.96 -12.22 8.62
N CYS A 50 -7.17 -11.74 8.93
CA CYS A 50 -7.54 -10.32 8.76
C CYS A 50 -6.67 -9.40 9.62
N LEU A 51 -6.47 -9.71 10.91
CA LEU A 51 -5.64 -8.89 11.80
C LEU A 51 -4.18 -8.84 11.34
N THR A 52 -3.64 -9.96 10.84
CA THR A 52 -2.28 -10.01 10.28
C THR A 52 -2.17 -9.30 8.93
N ALA A 53 -3.22 -9.30 8.12
CA ALA A 53 -3.24 -8.59 6.84
C ALA A 53 -3.19 -7.07 6.99
N VAL A 54 -3.66 -6.50 8.11
CA VAL A 54 -3.64 -5.04 8.37
C VAL A 54 -2.23 -4.45 8.32
N PRO A 55 -1.24 -4.88 9.14
CA PRO A 55 0.11 -4.34 9.09
C PRO A 55 0.80 -4.60 7.75
N ILE A 56 0.53 -5.75 7.11
CA ILE A 56 1.07 -6.08 5.77
C ILE A 56 0.55 -5.07 4.73
N ALA A 57 -0.74 -4.77 4.75
CA ALA A 57 -1.35 -3.77 3.87
C ALA A 57 -0.84 -2.35 4.17
N ALA A 58 -0.58 -2.01 5.44
CA ALA A 58 0.01 -0.73 5.81
C ALA A 58 1.43 -0.57 5.25
N VAL A 59 2.28 -1.60 5.35
CA VAL A 59 3.63 -1.58 4.77
C VAL A 59 3.55 -1.45 3.24
N PHE A 60 2.64 -2.18 2.60
CA PHE A 60 2.41 -2.07 1.16
C PHE A 60 2.01 -0.65 0.74
N TRP A 61 1.11 -0.01 1.49
CA TRP A 61 0.70 1.38 1.27
C TRP A 61 1.90 2.33 1.30
N PHE A 62 2.74 2.23 2.33
CA PHE A 62 3.94 3.07 2.46
C PHE A 62 4.93 2.82 1.32
N ALA A 63 5.18 1.55 0.97
CA ALA A 63 6.07 1.18 -0.13
C ALA A 63 5.57 1.72 -1.48
N TYR A 64 4.28 1.59 -1.75
CA TYR A 64 3.66 2.14 -2.96
C TYR A 64 3.82 3.66 -3.04
N HIS A 65 3.57 4.38 -1.95
CA HIS A 65 3.75 5.83 -1.91
C HIS A 65 5.21 6.26 -2.11
N MET A 66 6.17 5.60 -1.46
CA MET A 66 7.58 5.92 -1.68
C MET A 66 8.02 5.62 -3.11
N PHE A 67 7.56 4.51 -3.69
CA PHE A 67 7.85 4.15 -5.07
C PHE A 67 7.34 5.20 -6.06
N MET A 68 6.09 5.64 -5.90
CA MET A 68 5.52 6.68 -6.76
C MET A 68 6.24 8.02 -6.59
N LEU A 69 6.65 8.39 -5.37
CA LEU A 69 7.41 9.60 -5.13
C LEU A 69 8.76 9.58 -5.87
N VAL A 70 9.49 8.47 -5.78
CA VAL A 70 10.78 8.28 -6.48
C VAL A 70 10.56 8.32 -7.99
N LEU A 71 9.54 7.64 -8.52
CA LEU A 71 9.25 7.66 -9.96
C LEU A 71 8.99 9.08 -10.49
N VAL A 72 8.17 9.88 -9.79
CA VAL A 72 7.89 11.25 -10.22
C VAL A 72 9.14 12.11 -10.14
N ASP A 73 9.99 11.91 -9.13
CA ASP A 73 11.27 12.61 -9.03
C ASP A 73 12.20 12.29 -10.22
N GLN A 74 12.35 10.99 -10.55
CA GLN A 74 13.15 10.54 -11.70
C GLN A 74 12.61 11.09 -13.04
N MET A 75 11.30 11.10 -13.23
CA MET A 75 10.67 11.67 -14.43
C MET A 75 10.99 13.16 -14.59
N LYS A 76 10.94 13.94 -13.50
CA LYS A 76 11.26 15.37 -13.52
C LYS A 76 12.73 15.65 -13.77
N GLN A 77 13.62 14.83 -13.22
CA GLN A 77 15.05 14.95 -13.50
C GLN A 77 15.35 14.69 -14.98
N LYS A 78 14.69 13.69 -15.58
CA LYS A 78 14.83 13.37 -16.99
C LYS A 78 14.36 14.51 -17.92
N GLU A 79 13.27 15.19 -17.57
CA GLU A 79 12.74 16.34 -18.31
C GLU A 79 13.68 17.56 -18.27
N LYS A 80 14.43 17.75 -17.18
CA LYS A 80 15.38 18.88 -17.03
C LYS A 80 16.73 18.66 -17.73
N SER A 81 17.08 17.42 -18.06
CA SER A 81 18.34 17.07 -18.74
C SER A 81 18.22 17.06 -20.28
N HIS A 82 17.08 17.48 -20.84
CA HIS A 82 16.79 17.50 -22.26
C HIS A 82 16.32 18.89 -22.70
#